data_AF-A0A840W649-F1
#
_entry.id   AF-A0A840W649-F1
#
_cell.length_a   1.000
_cell.length_b   1.000
_cell.length_c   1.000
_cell.angle_alpha   90.00
_cell.angle_beta   90.00
_cell.angle_gamma   90.00
#
_symmetry.space_group_name_H-M   'P 1'
#
loop_
_entity.id
_entity.type
_entity.pdbx_description
1 polymer ?
#
loop_
_entity_poly.entity_id
_entity_poly.type
_entity_poly.pdbx_seq_one_letter_code
_entity_poly.pdbx_strand_id
1 'polypeptide(L)'
;MTGPQLDPGVREVLTAPRGHRFSHTRTGRRPVPATREELFDQMMEHPKVRYRVEHGEVPPWMATHAARLTRQAAPAPEEPRDPPPPPTRPPARPPTPFVPRPRPAPDDGPRPKPPLPRRPHSHRKPCSLTGWRLAAYALAAATGALAHHLATVLL
;
A
#
# COMPACT_ATOMS: atom_id res chain seq x y z
N MET A 1 -48.64 -22.61 -10.01
CA MET A 1 -47.27 -22.76 -10.52
C MET A 1 -46.61 -21.39 -10.54
N THR A 2 -45.82 -21.07 -9.52
CA THR A 2 -45.23 -19.74 -9.33
C THR A 2 -43.74 -19.86 -9.66
N GLY A 3 -43.30 -19.29 -10.78
CA GLY A 3 -41.90 -19.33 -11.20
C GLY A 3 -41.01 -18.54 -10.24
N PRO A 4 -39.72 -18.89 -10.10
CA PRO A 4 -38.80 -18.19 -9.19
C PRO A 4 -38.69 -16.72 -9.62
N GLN A 5 -39.00 -15.83 -8.68
CA GLN A 5 -38.93 -14.39 -8.86
C GLN A 5 -37.45 -14.00 -8.94
N LEU A 6 -36.95 -13.83 -10.17
CA LEU A 6 -35.58 -13.39 -10.40
C LEU A 6 -35.40 -11.96 -9.87
N ASP A 7 -34.24 -11.73 -9.24
CA ASP A 7 -33.81 -10.42 -8.76
C ASP A 7 -33.88 -9.38 -9.90
N PRO A 8 -34.40 -8.17 -9.65
CA PRO A 8 -34.61 -7.16 -10.69
C PRO A 8 -33.33 -6.81 -11.46
N GLY A 9 -32.16 -6.83 -10.81
CA GLY A 9 -30.88 -6.57 -11.47
C GLY A 9 -30.48 -7.69 -12.44
N VAL A 10 -30.81 -8.94 -12.12
CA VAL A 10 -30.57 -10.08 -13.01
C VAL A 10 -31.48 -10.01 -14.24
N ARG A 11 -32.75 -9.61 -14.03
CA ARG A 11 -33.71 -9.45 -15.13
C ARG A 11 -33.27 -8.36 -16.11
N GLU A 12 -32.79 -7.23 -15.60
CA GLU A 12 -32.27 -6.11 -16.41
C GLU A 12 -31.07 -6.50 -17.29
N VAL A 13 -30.12 -7.26 -16.73
CA VAL A 13 -28.95 -7.75 -17.50
C VAL A 13 -29.35 -8.74 -18.59
N LEU A 14 -30.35 -9.59 -18.33
CA LEU A 14 -30.82 -10.57 -19.30
C LEU A 14 -31.65 -9.94 -20.43
N THR A 15 -32.41 -8.90 -20.14
CA THR A 15 -33.25 -8.19 -21.13
C THR A 15 -32.50 -7.11 -21.90
N ALA A 16 -31.30 -6.70 -21.45
CA ALA A 16 -30.50 -5.69 -22.13
C ALA A 16 -30.11 -6.11 -23.57
N PRO A 17 -30.24 -5.21 -24.57
CA PRO A 17 -29.84 -5.45 -25.96
C PRO A 17 -28.37 -5.89 -26.03
N ARG A 18 -28.09 -6.95 -26.80
CA ARG A 18 -26.73 -7.46 -27.01
C ARG A 18 -25.85 -6.34 -27.58
N GLY A 19 -24.96 -5.81 -26.76
CA GLY A 19 -24.11 -4.64 -27.08
C GLY A 19 -23.97 -3.66 -25.90
N HIS A 20 -24.98 -3.57 -25.02
CA HIS A 20 -24.95 -2.71 -23.82
C HIS A 20 -24.48 -3.41 -22.54
N ARG A 21 -24.21 -4.72 -22.60
CA ARG A 21 -23.89 -5.56 -21.42
C ARG A 21 -22.58 -5.18 -20.70
N PHE A 22 -21.78 -4.28 -21.27
CA PHE A 22 -20.54 -3.81 -20.64
C PHE A 22 -20.33 -2.31 -20.79
N SER A 23 -21.39 -1.52 -20.98
CA SER A 23 -21.31 -0.06 -20.81
C SER A 23 -21.35 0.28 -19.32
N HIS A 24 -20.40 -0.24 -18.53
CA HIS A 24 -20.13 0.33 -17.23
C HIS A 24 -19.53 1.71 -17.46
N THR A 25 -20.37 2.73 -17.60
CA THR A 25 -19.98 4.03 -17.06
C THR A 25 -19.82 3.77 -15.57
N ARG A 26 -18.58 3.82 -15.09
CA ARG A 26 -18.26 3.88 -13.67
C ARG A 26 -18.78 5.23 -13.15
N THR A 27 -20.10 5.40 -13.09
CA THR A 27 -20.80 6.48 -12.40
C THR A 27 -20.66 6.19 -10.92
N GLY A 28 -19.50 6.54 -10.41
CA GLY A 28 -19.06 6.20 -9.08
C GLY A 28 -17.59 6.53 -8.98
N ARG A 29 -17.25 7.80 -9.20
CA ARG A 29 -15.95 8.33 -8.83
C ARG A 29 -15.89 8.19 -7.31
N ARG A 30 -15.35 7.06 -6.84
CA ARG A 30 -15.15 6.82 -5.42
C ARG A 30 -14.36 8.03 -4.90
N PRO A 31 -14.81 8.70 -3.83
CA PRO A 31 -14.10 9.86 -3.31
C PRO A 31 -12.66 9.43 -3.07
N VAL A 32 -11.74 10.21 -3.66
CA VAL A 32 -10.32 10.05 -3.38
C VAL A 32 -10.15 10.51 -1.94
N PRO A 33 -9.65 9.66 -1.04
CA PRO A 33 -9.49 10.04 0.35
C PRO A 33 -8.58 11.28 0.42
N ALA A 34 -9.05 12.31 1.12
CA ALA A 34 -8.35 13.57 1.29
C ALA A 34 -7.25 13.45 2.35
N THR A 35 -7.47 12.58 3.34
CA THR A 35 -6.50 12.29 4.40
C THR A 35 -6.03 10.85 4.36
N ARG A 36 -4.93 10.61 5.07
CA ARG A 36 -4.37 9.27 5.23
C ARG A 36 -5.28 8.40 6.09
N GLU A 37 -5.94 8.96 7.11
CA GLU A 37 -6.89 8.21 7.94
C GLU A 37 -8.08 7.72 7.11
N GLU A 38 -8.65 8.59 6.26
CA GLU A 38 -9.76 8.21 5.37
C GLU A 38 -9.39 7.08 4.40
N LEU A 39 -8.14 7.04 3.93
CA LEU A 39 -7.66 5.94 3.10
C LEU A 39 -7.65 4.61 3.88
N PHE A 40 -7.29 4.64 5.16
CA PHE A 40 -7.29 3.44 5.99
C PHE A 40 -8.70 2.96 6.31
N ASP A 41 -9.62 3.87 6.61
CA ASP A 41 -11.04 3.53 6.82
C ASP A 41 -11.63 2.92 5.55
N GLN A 42 -11.33 3.51 4.39
CA GLN A 42 -11.74 2.97 3.09
C GLN A 42 -11.14 1.58 2.81
N MET A 43 -9.92 1.30 3.28
CA MET A 43 -9.29 -0.01 3.17
C MET A 43 -9.90 -1.03 4.14
N MET A 44 -10.36 -0.60 5.32
CA MET A 44 -11.08 -1.44 6.28
C MET A 44 -12.44 -1.89 5.75
N GLU A 45 -13.11 -1.06 4.97
CA GLU A 45 -14.38 -1.41 4.32
C GLU A 45 -14.22 -2.48 3.22
N HIS A 46 -13.00 -2.79 2.78
CA HIS A 46 -12.79 -3.76 1.73
C HIS A 46 -13.20 -5.17 2.19
N PRO A 47 -14.09 -5.89 1.48
CA PRO A 47 -14.67 -7.15 1.97
C PRO A 47 -13.62 -8.22 2.24
N LYS A 48 -12.58 -8.30 1.40
CA LYS A 48 -11.44 -9.21 1.62
C LYS A 48 -10.63 -8.87 2.87
N VAL A 49 -10.52 -7.59 3.23
CA VAL A 49 -9.81 -7.16 4.43
C VAL A 49 -10.64 -7.52 5.66
N ARG A 50 -11.95 -7.22 5.64
CA ARG A 50 -12.88 -7.61 6.70
C ARG A 50 -12.86 -9.11 6.97
N TYR A 51 -13.00 -9.92 5.92
CA TYR A 51 -12.94 -11.37 6.03
C TYR A 51 -11.66 -11.83 6.72
N ARG A 52 -10.49 -11.30 6.32
CA ARG A 52 -9.21 -11.67 6.93
C ARG A 52 -9.13 -11.28 8.41
N VAL A 53 -9.58 -10.08 8.75
CA VAL A 53 -9.61 -9.61 10.14
C VAL A 53 -10.55 -10.48 10.99
N GLU A 54 -11.73 -10.80 10.48
CA GLU A 54 -12.71 -11.70 11.13
C GLU A 54 -12.13 -13.10 11.37
N HIS A 55 -11.19 -13.55 10.55
CA HIS A 55 -10.50 -14.82 10.66
C HIS A 55 -9.14 -14.72 11.39
N GLY A 56 -8.85 -13.59 12.04
CA GLY A 56 -7.63 -13.37 12.82
C GLY A 56 -6.37 -13.06 12.00
N GLU A 57 -6.49 -12.90 10.68
CA GLU A 57 -5.39 -12.48 9.83
C GLU A 57 -5.32 -10.96 9.73
N VAL A 58 -4.36 -10.37 10.44
CA VAL A 58 -4.09 -8.93 10.35
C VAL A 58 -3.20 -8.62 9.15
N PRO A 59 -3.64 -7.80 8.17
CA PRO A 59 -2.80 -7.38 7.06
C PRO A 59 -1.54 -6.60 7.53
N PRO A 60 -0.38 -6.76 6.85
CA PRO A 60 0.87 -6.13 7.27
C PRO A 60 0.81 -4.60 7.45
N TRP A 61 0.01 -3.92 6.62
CA TRP A 61 -0.13 -2.47 6.69
C TRP A 61 -0.81 -2.00 7.99
N MET A 62 -1.69 -2.83 8.57
CA MET A 62 -2.42 -2.50 9.80
C MET A 62 -1.48 -2.54 11.02
N ALA A 63 -0.55 -3.50 11.06
CA ALA A 63 0.50 -3.55 12.07
C ALA A 63 1.41 -2.32 12.00
N THR A 64 1.80 -1.87 10.78
CA THR A 64 2.60 -0.65 10.62
C THR A 64 1.85 0.61 11.02
N HIS A 65 0.53 0.62 10.87
CA HIS A 65 -0.32 1.73 11.30
C HIS A 65 -0.42 1.79 12.82
N ALA A 66 -0.70 0.66 13.47
CA ALA A 66 -0.74 0.56 14.93
C ALA A 66 0.59 1.02 15.57
N ALA A 67 1.72 0.52 15.08
CA ALA A 67 3.05 0.94 15.56
C ALA A 67 3.29 2.45 15.41
N ARG A 68 2.74 3.06 14.35
CA ARG A 68 2.84 4.50 14.13
C ARG A 68 2.01 5.29 15.13
N LEU A 69 0.78 4.84 15.40
CA LEU A 69 -0.08 5.45 16.42
C LEU A 69 0.59 5.37 17.80
N THR A 70 1.19 4.22 18.14
CA THR A 70 1.95 4.08 19.40
C THR A 70 3.12 5.04 19.47
N ARG A 71 3.87 5.22 18.36
CA ARG A 71 4.99 6.17 18.30
C ARG A 71 4.53 7.63 18.40
N GLN A 72 3.38 7.98 17.83
CA GLN A 72 2.83 9.34 17.90
C GLN A 72 2.20 9.66 19.26
N ALA A 73 1.61 8.66 19.92
CA ALA A 73 1.06 8.79 21.26
C ALA A 73 2.12 8.76 22.37
N ALA A 74 3.35 8.32 22.05
CA ALA A 74 4.46 8.39 22.98
C ALA A 74 4.74 9.87 23.30
N PRO A 75 4.76 10.25 24.59
CA PRO A 75 5.16 11.60 24.97
C PRO A 75 6.58 11.83 24.44
N ALA A 76 6.80 13.01 23.84
CA ALA A 76 8.14 13.42 23.46
C ALA A 76 9.05 13.29 24.70
N PRO A 77 10.23 12.65 24.58
CA PRO A 77 11.22 12.74 25.64
C PRO A 77 11.39 14.22 25.97
N GLU A 78 11.25 14.59 27.23
CA GLU A 78 11.54 15.93 27.70
C GLU A 78 13.03 16.17 27.39
N GLU A 79 13.31 16.78 26.23
CA GLU A 79 14.65 17.22 25.89
C GLU A 79 15.04 18.25 26.96
N PRO A 80 16.20 18.11 27.61
CA PRO A 80 16.78 19.19 28.39
C PRO A 80 16.77 20.44 27.53
N ARG A 81 16.05 21.48 27.95
CA ARG A 81 15.92 22.72 27.19
C ARG A 81 17.30 23.36 27.05
N ASP A 82 17.92 23.18 25.89
CA ASP A 82 19.08 23.97 25.52
C ASP A 82 18.70 25.46 25.51
N PRO A 83 19.62 26.35 25.92
CA PRO A 83 19.39 27.79 25.86
C PRO A 83 19.04 28.21 24.42
N PRO A 84 18.22 29.26 24.24
CA PRO A 84 17.78 29.67 22.92
C PRO A 84 18.99 29.94 22.02
N PRO A 85 18.98 29.46 20.76
CA PRO A 85 20.07 29.71 19.84
C PRO A 85 20.23 31.22 19.61
N PRO A 86 21.45 31.71 19.36
CA PRO A 86 21.68 33.12 19.02
C PRO A 86 20.87 33.49 17.77
N PRO A 87 20.47 34.77 17.59
CA PRO A 87 19.66 35.19 16.46
C PRO A 87 20.36 34.85 15.14
N THR A 88 19.79 33.88 14.43
CA THR A 88 20.28 33.41 13.13
C THR A 88 20.21 34.56 12.14
N ARG A 89 21.34 34.92 11.52
CA ARG A 89 21.37 35.87 10.40
C ARG A 89 20.39 35.39 9.32
N PRO A 90 19.61 36.30 8.68
CA PRO A 90 18.69 35.91 7.62
C PRO A 90 19.47 35.20 6.51
N PRO A 91 18.93 34.06 6.01
CA PRO A 91 19.60 33.29 4.97
C PRO A 91 19.79 34.16 3.73
N ALA A 92 20.99 34.10 3.15
CA ALA A 92 21.27 34.76 1.88
C ALA A 92 20.24 34.30 0.85
N ARG A 93 19.63 35.27 0.17
CA ARG A 93 18.59 35.05 -0.84
C ARG A 93 19.09 34.02 -1.86
N PRO A 94 18.34 32.92 -2.12
CA PRO A 94 18.77 31.93 -3.10
C PRO A 94 18.91 32.58 -4.47
N PRO A 95 19.91 32.17 -5.27
CA PRO A 95 20.08 32.68 -6.63
C PRO A 95 18.83 32.37 -7.45
N THR A 96 18.35 33.36 -8.18
CA THR A 96 17.19 33.23 -9.07
C THR A 96 17.44 32.11 -10.08
N PRO A 97 16.52 31.15 -10.24
CA PRO A 97 16.69 30.07 -11.20
C PRO A 97 16.73 30.64 -12.63
N PHE A 98 17.79 30.29 -13.36
CA PHE A 98 17.93 30.62 -14.77
C PHE A 98 16.81 29.91 -15.56
N VAL A 99 15.89 30.68 -16.13
CA VAL A 99 14.87 30.15 -17.04
C VAL A 99 15.48 30.07 -18.45
N PRO A 100 15.71 28.88 -19.02
CA PRO A 100 16.21 28.75 -20.38
C PRO A 100 15.20 29.31 -21.37
N ARG A 101 15.69 30.05 -22.37
CA ARG A 101 14.85 30.62 -23.44
C ARG A 101 14.05 29.53 -24.17
N PRO A 102 12.82 29.83 -24.61
CA PRO A 102 12.01 28.90 -25.41
C PRO A 102 12.78 28.44 -26.66
N ARG A 103 12.83 27.14 -26.91
CA ARG A 103 13.41 26.60 -28.15
C ARG A 103 12.47 26.88 -29.34
N PRO A 104 13.01 27.15 -30.53
CA PRO A 104 12.22 27.19 -31.78
C PRO A 104 11.42 25.90 -31.95
N ALA A 105 10.21 26.02 -32.50
CA ALA A 105 9.28 24.91 -32.68
C ALA A 105 9.92 23.79 -33.54
N PRO A 106 9.69 22.50 -33.22
CA PRO A 106 10.24 21.39 -33.99
C PRO A 106 9.60 21.37 -35.37
N ASP A 107 10.41 21.30 -36.44
CA ASP A 107 9.92 21.06 -37.80
C ASP A 107 9.00 19.83 -37.85
N ASP A 108 7.84 19.99 -38.49
CA ASP A 108 6.81 18.96 -38.74
C ASP A 108 7.22 17.94 -39.81
N GLY A 109 8.49 17.53 -39.81
CA GLY A 109 8.97 16.41 -40.62
C GLY A 109 8.44 15.07 -40.08
N PRO A 110 8.19 14.07 -40.95
CA PRO A 110 7.78 12.74 -40.51
C PRO A 110 8.85 12.13 -39.60
N ARG A 111 8.51 11.94 -38.33
CA ARG A 111 9.44 11.38 -37.32
C ARG A 111 9.74 9.90 -37.63
N PRO A 112 11.01 9.47 -37.58
CA PRO A 112 11.34 8.06 -37.65
C PRO A 112 10.71 7.32 -36.46
N LYS A 113 10.06 6.17 -36.73
CA LYS A 113 9.44 5.35 -35.69
C LYS A 113 10.54 4.84 -34.73
N PRO A 114 10.44 5.11 -33.42
CA PRO A 114 11.41 4.58 -32.46
C PRO A 114 11.35 3.04 -32.45
N PRO A 115 12.49 2.35 -32.28
CA PRO A 115 12.51 0.90 -32.17
C PRO A 115 11.66 0.47 -30.98
N LEU A 116 10.84 -0.57 -31.18
CA LEU A 116 9.99 -1.12 -30.12
C LEU A 116 10.84 -1.57 -28.93
N PRO A 117 10.35 -1.38 -27.69
CA PRO A 117 11.08 -1.81 -26.49
C PRO A 117 11.31 -3.31 -26.55
N ARG A 118 12.58 -3.71 -26.42
CA ARG A 118 12.95 -5.12 -26.29
C ARG A 118 12.27 -5.70 -25.06
N ARG A 119 11.49 -6.75 -25.27
CA ARG A 119 10.72 -7.48 -24.24
C ARG A 119 11.66 -7.86 -23.08
N PRO A 120 11.33 -7.54 -21.82
CA PRO A 120 12.17 -7.87 -20.68
C PRO A 120 12.41 -9.39 -20.63
N HIS A 121 13.67 -9.78 -20.63
CA HIS A 121 14.09 -11.17 -20.57
C HIS A 121 13.74 -11.74 -19.19
N SER A 122 12.91 -12.77 -19.19
CA SER A 122 12.51 -13.67 -18.08
C SER A 122 12.72 -13.14 -16.65
N HIS A 123 11.61 -12.78 -16.00
CA HIS A 123 11.53 -12.76 -14.54
C HIS A 123 11.82 -14.18 -14.01
N ARG A 124 13.06 -14.44 -13.58
CA ARG A 124 13.32 -15.56 -12.68
C ARG A 124 12.54 -15.28 -11.40
N LYS A 125 11.62 -16.19 -11.05
CA LYS A 125 10.83 -16.09 -9.82
C LYS A 125 11.81 -15.99 -8.64
N PRO A 126 11.65 -15.01 -7.73
CA PRO A 126 12.48 -14.94 -6.55
C PRO A 126 12.25 -16.20 -5.73
N CYS A 127 13.31 -16.97 -5.48
CA CYS A 127 13.27 -18.08 -4.53
C CYS A 127 12.84 -17.51 -3.17
N SER A 128 11.69 -17.95 -2.67
CA SER A 128 11.09 -17.40 -1.45
C SER A 128 11.89 -17.82 -0.22
N LEU A 129 12.76 -16.92 0.25
CA LEU A 129 13.47 -17.00 1.54
C LEU A 129 12.54 -17.12 2.76
N THR A 130 11.23 -16.98 2.56
CA THR A 130 10.20 -17.09 3.60
C THR A 130 10.17 -18.48 4.25
N GLY A 131 10.34 -19.55 3.48
CA GLY A 131 10.34 -20.92 4.03
C GLY A 131 11.51 -21.15 5.00
N TRP A 132 12.67 -20.59 4.67
CA TRP A 132 13.87 -20.74 5.49
C TRP A 132 13.76 -19.97 6.82
N ARG A 133 13.13 -18.79 6.80
CA ARG A 133 12.86 -18.01 8.02
C ARG A 133 11.91 -18.71 8.99
N LEU A 134 10.86 -19.36 8.47
CA LEU A 134 9.93 -20.14 9.30
C LEU A 134 10.61 -21.36 9.93
N ALA A 135 11.44 -22.07 9.16
CA ALA A 135 12.21 -23.20 9.67
C ALA A 135 13.18 -22.78 10.78
N ALA A 136 13.93 -21.67 10.59
CA ALA A 136 14.84 -21.15 11.59
C ALA A 136 14.12 -20.73 12.88
N TYR A 137 12.94 -20.11 12.77
CA TYR A 137 12.15 -19.69 13.93
C TYR A 137 11.61 -20.90 14.72
N ALA A 138 11.06 -21.91 14.03
CA ALA A 138 10.58 -23.12 14.67
C ALA A 138 11.70 -23.87 15.41
N LEU A 139 12.90 -23.92 14.83
CA LEU A 139 14.07 -24.52 15.45
C LEU A 139 14.46 -23.78 16.74
N ALA A 140 14.52 -22.44 16.68
CA ALA A 140 14.85 -21.60 17.84
C ALA A 140 13.83 -21.77 18.99
N ALA A 141 12.54 -21.81 18.67
CA ALA A 141 11.48 -22.05 19.65
C ALA A 141 11.59 -23.43 20.30
N ALA A 142 11.85 -24.47 19.52
CA ALA A 142 12.03 -25.83 20.04
C ALA A 142 13.26 -25.92 20.96
N THR A 143 14.39 -25.31 20.59
CA THR A 143 15.58 -25.27 21.44
C THR A 143 15.35 -24.51 22.75
N GLY A 144 14.60 -23.41 22.71
CA GLY A 144 14.25 -22.65 23.92
C GLY A 144 13.37 -23.43 24.88
N ALA A 145 12.33 -24.10 24.36
CA ALA A 145 11.46 -24.96 25.16
C ALA A 145 12.23 -26.14 25.80
N LEU A 146 13.11 -26.79 25.03
CA LEU A 146 13.94 -27.87 25.54
C LEU A 146 14.91 -27.39 26.63
N ALA A 147 15.57 -26.26 26.43
CA ALA A 147 16.47 -25.67 27.42
C ALA A 147 15.73 -25.29 28.72
N HIS A 148 14.51 -24.74 28.59
CA HIS A 148 13.67 -24.44 29.74
C HIS A 148 13.30 -25.70 30.52
N HIS A 149 12.88 -26.77 29.82
CA HIS A 149 12.56 -28.05 30.46
C HIS A 149 13.77 -28.68 31.17
N LEU A 150 14.96 -28.61 30.57
CA LEU A 150 16.19 -29.10 31.22
C LEU A 150 16.54 -28.27 32.46
N ALA A 151 16.43 -26.94 32.39
CA ALA A 151 16.68 -26.06 33.53
C ALA A 151 15.70 -26.32 34.68
N THR A 152 14.43 -26.60 34.40
CA THR A 152 13.43 -26.92 35.43
C THR A 152 13.60 -28.29 36.07
N VAL A 153 14.25 -29.25 35.41
CA VAL A 153 14.48 -30.60 35.96
C VAL A 153 15.78 -30.66 36.77
N LEU A 154 16.75 -29.80 36.46
CA LEU A 154 18.07 -29.78 37.09
C LEU A 154 18.16 -28.87 38.34
N LEU A 155 17.13 -28.06 38.62
CA LEU A 155 17.09 -27.04 39.67
C LEU A 155 15.98 -27.36 40.67
#